data_AF-A0A496TFZ2-F1
#
_entry.id   AF-A0A496TFZ2-F1
#
_cell.length_a   1.000
_cell.length_b   1.000
_cell.length_c   1.000
_cell.angle_alpha   90.00
_cell.angle_beta   90.00
_cell.angle_gamma   90.00
#
_symmetry.space_group_name_H-M   'P 1'
#
loop_
_entity.id
_entity.type
_entity.pdbx_description
1 polymer ?
#
loop_
_entity_poly.entity_id
_entity_poly.type
_entity_poly.pdbx_seq_one_letter_code
_entity_poly.pdbx_strand_id
1 'polypeptide(L)' 'AYYLINKDALYHAVVNPLPLMHQMASVVLDLKPMGTKAEVNILKASNLELLGRKFEIKIEDILR' A
#
# COMPACT_ATOMS: atom_id res chain seq x y z
N ALA A 1 -7.20 -8.48 -9.28
CA ALA A 1 -5.80 -8.91 -9.08
C ALA A 1 -5.18 -8.10 -7.96
N TYR A 2 -4.25 -8.67 -7.21
CA TYR A 2 -3.49 -7.97 -6.17
C TYR A 2 -2.03 -7.90 -6.61
N TYR A 3 -1.44 -6.72 -6.52
CA TYR A 3 -0.03 -6.49 -6.84
C TYR A 3 0.65 -5.94 -5.60
N LEU A 4 1.70 -6.62 -5.14
CA LEU A 4 2.57 -6.11 -4.10
C LEU A 4 3.78 -5.48 -4.77
N ILE A 5 3.98 -4.18 -4.54
CA ILE A 5 5.05 -3.40 -5.15
C ILE A 5 5.90 -2.74 -4.08
N ASN A 6 7.21 -2.65 -4.33
CA ASN A 6 8.08 -1.81 -3.53
C ASN A 6 7.99 -0.37 -4.06
N LYS A 7 7.31 0.49 -3.31
CA LYS A 7 7.07 1.89 -3.67
C LYS A 7 8.37 2.66 -3.88
N ASP A 8 9.36 2.50 -3.00
CA ASP A 8 10.61 3.25 -3.05
C ASP A 8 11.44 2.85 -4.28
N ALA A 9 11.50 1.56 -4.59
CA ALA A 9 12.17 1.06 -5.78
C ALA A 9 11.58 1.65 -7.08
N LEU A 10 10.25 1.79 -7.14
CA LEU A 10 9.56 2.37 -8.30
C LEU A 10 9.64 3.90 -8.34
N TYR A 11 9.66 4.56 -7.18
CA TYR A 11 9.82 6.02 -7.09
C TYR A 11 11.17 6.47 -7.62
N HIS A 12 12.22 5.69 -7.36
CA HIS A 12 13.59 5.96 -7.80
C HIS A 12 13.95 5.34 -9.16
N ALA A 13 13.00 4.71 -9.85
CA ALA A 13 13.22 4.20 -11.20
C ALA A 13 13.42 5.33 -12.22
N VAL A 14 14.16 5.05 -13.29
CA VAL A 14 14.42 6.00 -14.40
C VAL A 14 13.12 6.59 -14.96
N VAL A 15 12.06 5.78 -15.00
CA VAL A 15 10.69 6.20 -15.25
C VAL A 15 9.86 5.76 -14.06
N ASN A 16 9.26 6.71 -13.34
CA ASN A 16 8.41 6.42 -12.18
C ASN A 16 7.00 5.99 -12.66
N PRO A 17 6.63 4.69 -12.52
CA PRO A 17 5.34 4.20 -13.00
C PRO A 17 4.21 4.40 -11.98
N LEU A 18 4.50 4.88 -10.76
CA LEU A 18 3.53 4.96 -9.68
C LEU A 18 2.27 5.77 -10.04
N PRO A 19 2.35 6.95 -10.70
CA PRO A 19 1.15 7.70 -11.07
C PRO A 19 0.20 6.91 -11.97
N LEU A 20 0.75 6.19 -12.97
CA LEU A 20 -0.03 5.36 -13.88
C LEU A 20 -0.67 4.18 -13.14
N MET A 21 0.10 3.49 -12.30
CA MET A 21 -0.41 2.38 -11.49
C MET A 21 -1.54 2.83 -10.56
N HIS A 22 -1.40 4.00 -9.93
CA HIS A 22 -2.44 4.61 -9.11
C HIS A 22 -3.72 4.95 -9.89
N GLN A 23 -3.58 5.43 -11.13
CA GLN A 23 -4.73 5.71 -12.00
C GLN A 23 -5.48 4.44 -12.38
N MET A 24 -4.75 3.39 -12.78
CA MET A 24 -5.33 2.13 -13.24
C MET A 24 -5.92 1.28 -12.11
N ALA A 25 -5.35 1.33 -10.91
CA ALA A 25 -5.83 0.53 -9.78
C ALA A 25 -7.18 1.03 -9.25
N SER A 26 -8.12 0.12 -9.00
CA SER A 26 -9.40 0.47 -8.33
C SER A 26 -9.23 0.73 -6.83
N VAL A 27 -8.22 0.11 -6.22
CA VAL A 27 -7.88 0.25 -4.79
C VAL A 27 -6.36 0.41 -4.67
N VAL A 28 -5.91 1.33 -3.82
CA VAL A 28 -4.49 1.53 -3.50
C VAL A 28 -4.31 1.55 -1.99
N LEU A 29 -3.44 0.68 -1.50
CA LEU A 29 -3.08 0.53 -0.10
C LEU A 29 -1.59 0.86 0.06
N ASP A 30 -1.26 1.73 1.02
CA ASP A 30 0.11 2.05 1.41
C ASP A 30 0.40 1.38 2.75
N LEU A 31 1.37 0.47 2.76
CA LEU A 31 1.74 -0.30 3.94
C LEU A 31 2.99 0.30 4.56
N LYS A 32 2.89 0.68 5.84
CA LYS A 32 4.01 1.20 6.61
C LYS A 32 4.34 0.24 7.76
N PRO A 33 5.45 -0.51 7.69
CA PRO A 33 5.86 -1.38 8.78
C PRO A 33 6.27 -0.55 10.01
N MET A 34 5.89 -1.03 11.19
CA MET A 34 6.10 -0.40 12.50
C MET A 34 6.41 -1.48 13.54
N GLY A 35 7.63 -2.04 13.51
CA GLY A 35 8.02 -3.14 14.39
C GLY A 35 7.23 -4.41 14.09
N THR A 36 6.49 -4.93 15.07
CA THR A 36 5.63 -6.13 14.96
C THR A 36 4.24 -5.84 14.39
N LYS A 37 4.05 -4.65 13.83
CA LYS A 37 2.79 -4.18 13.24
C LYS A 37 3.06 -3.55 11.88
N ALA A 38 2.04 -3.46 11.05
CA ALA A 38 2.04 -2.55 9.91
C ALA A 38 0.75 -1.73 9.89
N GLU A 39 0.91 -0.45 9.60
CA GLU A 39 -0.20 0.44 9.30
C GLU A 39 -0.56 0.31 7.82
N VAL A 40 -1.84 0.11 7.52
CA VAL A 40 -2.38 0.08 6.16
C VAL A 40 -3.20 1.35 5.96
N ASN A 41 -2.74 2.21 5.06
CA ASN A 41 -3.40 3.44 4.66
C ASN A 41 -4.15 3.23 3.35
N ILE A 42 -5.45 3.51 3.31
CA ILE A 42 -6.22 3.44 2.06
C ILE A 42 -6.10 4.78 1.32
N LEU A 43 -5.30 4.79 0.25
CA LEU A 43 -5.07 5.97 -0.59
C LEU A 43 -6.11 6.12 -1.69
N LYS A 44 -6.67 4.99 -2.16
CA LYS A 44 -7.73 4.96 -3.17
C LYS A 44 -8.65 3.77 -2.90
N ALA A 45 -9.95 3.98 -2.99
CA ALA A 45 -10.97 2.95 -2.95
C ALA A 45 -12.24 3.47 -3.62
N SER A 46 -13.05 2.57 -4.19
CA SER A 46 -14.36 2.91 -4.75
C SER A 46 -15.37 3.30 -3.66
N ASN A 47 -15.22 2.74 -2.44
CA ASN A 47 -16.01 3.13 -1.28
C ASN A 47 -15.34 4.33 -0.59
N LEU A 48 -15.99 5.49 -0.65
CA LEU A 48 -15.49 6.74 -0.07
C LEU A 48 -15.37 6.69 1.46
N GLU A 49 -16.14 5.86 2.15
CA GLU A 49 -16.06 5.71 3.63
C GLU A 49 -14.73 5.13 4.12
N LEU A 50 -14.04 4.43 3.20
CA LEU A 50 -12.75 3.79 3.45
C LEU A 50 -11.57 4.72 3.13
N LEU A 51 -11.78 5.79 2.35
CA LEU A 51 -10.70 6.70 1.99
C LEU A 51 -10.14 7.41 3.23
N GLY A 52 -8.81 7.39 3.37
CA GLY A 52 -8.13 7.99 4.52
C GLY A 52 -8.30 7.23 5.84
N ARG A 53 -9.03 6.10 5.84
CA ARG A 53 -9.05 5.18 6.98
C ARG A 53 -7.70 4.47 7.09
N LYS A 54 -7.35 4.18 8.34
CA LYS A 54 -6.15 3.45 8.72
C LYS A 54 -6.54 2.17 9.44
N PHE A 55 -5.88 1.08 9.08
CA PHE A 55 -6.04 -0.19 9.74
C PHE A 55 -4.67 -0.67 10.21
N GLU A 56 -4.62 -1.28 11.38
CA GLU A 56 -3.40 -1.88 11.88
C GLU A 56 -3.48 -3.39 11.64
N ILE A 57 -2.46 -3.95 11.00
CA ILE A 57 -2.27 -5.39 10.93
C ILE A 57 -1.12 -5.78 11.84
N LYS A 58 -1.34 -6.79 12.68
CA LYS A 58 -0.30 -7.37 13.52
C LYS A 58 0.51 -8.35 12.66
N ILE A 59 1.82 -8.16 12.61
CA ILE A 59 2.75 -9.07 11.96
C ILE A 59 3.15 -10.08 13.03
N GLU A 60 2.42 -11.17 13.11
CA GLU A 60 2.82 -12.30 13.94
C GLU A 60 3.91 -13.08 13.21
N ASP A 61 4.98 -13.44 13.93
CA ASP A 61 6.24 -14.01 13.43
C ASP A 61 6.08 -14.83 12.13
N ILE A 62 6.51 -14.24 11.01
CA ILE A 62 6.64 -14.94 9.71
C ILE A 62 7.91 -15.83 9.72
N LEU A 63 8.75 -15.68 10.75
CA LEU A 63 9.99 -16.43 10.95
C LEU A 63 9.89 -17.24 12.25
N ARG A 64 9.30 -18.43 12.18
CA ARG A 64 9.57 -19.52 13.12
C ARG A 64 10.26 -20.65 12.41
#